data_AF-A0A9J6E6Y4-F1
#
_entry.id   AF-A0A9J6E6Y4-F1
#
_cell.length_a   1.000
_cell.length_b   1.000
_cell.length_c   1.000
_cell.angle_alpha   90.00
_cell.angle_beta   90.00
_cell.angle_gamma   90.00
#
_symmetry.space_group_name_H-M   'P 1'
#
loop_
_entity.id
_entity.type
_entity.pdbx_description
1 polymer ?
#
loop_
_entity_poly.entity_id
_entity_poly.type
_entity_poly.pdbx_seq_one_letter_code
_entity_poly.pdbx_strand_id
1 'polypeptide(L)'
;MVEQKSPSKVDKRSTHRNKIVSEWSSRLQASTGAKGIKHIANFSERKGHKPLDKRNRLLFTFQLRVRLNHDAKIQDLKEEIFKKTKVSPKNLRLLEVYNRRIYKVYGSEESLVGVNPKDQIFAFEVLDRDVARERVVELAVVQRALMPPLASTCSSCGKECVAEQDKLKRCTRCFRVGYCNRVCQTNHWQQHKSACKFYLELVGLPFVVSMPASQATYQNLCRLMEAHSRHSVNVFQPPVESSKRTLEAATAACTNEADSVSQGAGDSSGAMFTVTSVSSENTECKTDFVLEDEGNEPLDFSGVIRLAMDWKNDQRQGNYVLVESKEVEYAMSDDDRNMSIYEEDGITLDQCLRLFTEPEVLDPQEAWYCPGCREHRQATKEFSLWRLPVVLVIQLKRFSFTRSIFRDKIDKMVDFPV
;
A
#
# COMPACT_ATOMS: atom_id res chain seq x y z
N MET A 1 2.14 37.44 -26.28
CA MET A 1 1.31 36.23 -26.13
C MET A 1 0.01 36.48 -26.85
N VAL A 2 -0.35 35.62 -27.80
CA VAL A 2 -1.68 35.65 -28.41
C VAL A 2 -2.39 34.41 -27.86
N GLU A 3 -3.44 34.64 -27.07
CA GLU A 3 -4.29 33.57 -26.54
C GLU A 3 -5.30 33.20 -27.63
N GLN A 4 -5.15 32.00 -28.21
CA GLN A 4 -6.12 31.48 -29.18
C GLN A 4 -7.00 30.44 -28.49
N LYS A 5 -8.31 30.67 -28.53
CA LYS A 5 -9.34 29.73 -28.04
C LYS A 5 -10.14 29.22 -29.22
N SER A 6 -9.99 27.94 -29.53
CA SER A 6 -10.70 27.28 -30.64
C SER A 6 -11.80 26.35 -30.11
N PRO A 7 -13.05 26.46 -30.60
CA PRO A 7 -14.10 25.49 -30.30
C PRO A 7 -13.92 24.22 -31.14
N SER A 8 -14.04 23.05 -30.51
CA SER A 8 -14.05 21.76 -31.19
C SER A 8 -15.32 21.60 -32.05
N LYS A 9 -15.14 21.34 -33.35
CA LYS A 9 -16.24 21.01 -34.28
C LYS A 9 -16.70 19.57 -34.04
N VAL A 10 -17.98 19.42 -33.72
CA VAL A 10 -18.71 18.15 -33.77
C VAL A 10 -19.43 18.10 -35.11
N ASP A 11 -19.12 17.11 -35.94
CA ASP A 11 -19.76 16.90 -37.24
C ASP A 11 -20.93 15.90 -37.12
N LYS A 12 -22.11 16.27 -37.64
CA LYS A 12 -23.30 15.40 -37.75
C LYS A 12 -24.17 15.77 -38.96
N ARG A 13 -24.63 14.71 -39.66
CA ARG A 13 -25.74 14.55 -40.66
C ARG A 13 -25.27 14.38 -42.11
N SER A 14 -25.81 13.52 -42.98
CA SER A 14 -27.00 12.62 -42.95
C SER A 14 -27.08 11.72 -44.22
N THR A 15 -27.80 10.57 -44.11
CA THR A 15 -28.61 9.84 -45.15
C THR A 15 -27.88 9.21 -46.37
N HIS A 16 -28.14 7.99 -46.88
CA HIS A 16 -29.41 7.26 -47.11
C HIS A 16 -29.16 5.77 -47.56
N ARG A 17 -30.05 4.84 -47.16
CA ARG A 17 -30.57 3.61 -47.85
C ARG A 17 -29.67 2.45 -48.34
N ASN A 18 -29.89 1.25 -47.76
CA ASN A 18 -30.31 -0.06 -48.36
C ASN A 18 -29.73 -1.25 -47.56
N LYS A 19 -30.49 -1.98 -46.72
CA LYS A 19 -31.40 -3.13 -46.95
C LYS A 19 -30.71 -4.54 -46.87
N ILE A 20 -31.23 -5.36 -45.94
CA ILE A 20 -31.42 -6.84 -45.96
C ILE A 20 -30.18 -7.70 -45.56
N VAL A 21 -30.10 -8.26 -44.33
CA VAL A 21 -30.68 -9.53 -43.78
C VAL A 21 -30.16 -10.81 -44.45
N SER A 22 -29.36 -11.62 -43.72
CA SER A 22 -29.65 -13.05 -43.47
C SER A 22 -28.52 -13.74 -42.66
N GLU A 23 -28.96 -14.39 -41.58
CA GLU A 23 -28.25 -15.35 -40.74
C GLU A 23 -27.86 -16.61 -41.52
N TRP A 24 -26.72 -17.22 -41.20
CA TRP A 24 -26.56 -18.69 -41.22
C TRP A 24 -25.64 -19.11 -40.07
N SER A 25 -26.27 -19.68 -39.04
CA SER A 25 -25.61 -20.48 -38.00
C SER A 25 -25.79 -21.97 -38.35
N SER A 26 -24.78 -22.76 -37.97
CA SER A 26 -24.79 -24.21 -37.76
C SER A 26 -24.32 -25.11 -38.91
N ARG A 27 -23.11 -25.67 -38.74
CA ARG A 27 -22.90 -27.12 -38.74
C ARG A 27 -21.65 -27.48 -37.92
N LEU A 28 -21.84 -28.43 -37.02
CA LEU A 28 -20.93 -28.89 -35.96
C LEU A 28 -20.47 -30.32 -36.30
N GLN A 29 -19.26 -30.67 -35.82
CA GLN A 29 -18.63 -32.02 -35.72
C GLN A 29 -17.91 -32.54 -36.98
N ALA A 30 -16.70 -33.14 -36.96
CA ALA A 30 -15.92 -33.74 -35.88
C ALA A 30 -14.39 -33.85 -36.18
N SER A 31 -13.61 -33.75 -35.10
CA SER A 31 -12.42 -34.51 -34.65
C SER A 31 -11.11 -34.67 -35.45
N THR A 32 -10.04 -34.83 -34.64
CA THR A 32 -8.62 -35.19 -34.92
C THR A 32 -7.74 -34.03 -35.40
N GLY A 33 -6.52 -33.78 -34.91
CA GLY A 33 -5.64 -34.47 -33.99
C GLY A 33 -4.20 -34.03 -34.29
N ALA A 34 -3.50 -33.54 -33.27
CA ALA A 34 -2.03 -33.52 -33.12
C ALA A 34 -1.09 -32.86 -34.17
N LYS A 35 -0.32 -31.89 -33.65
CA LYS A 35 1.14 -31.76 -33.72
C LYS A 35 1.84 -31.56 -35.10
N GLY A 36 2.29 -30.32 -35.30
CA GLY A 36 3.72 -30.00 -35.28
C GLY A 36 4.49 -29.84 -36.60
N ILE A 37 5.64 -29.16 -36.44
CA ILE A 37 6.86 -29.08 -37.26
C ILE A 37 6.90 -28.06 -38.44
N LYS A 38 7.68 -26.96 -38.33
CA LYS A 38 9.09 -26.82 -38.78
C LYS A 38 9.60 -25.36 -38.73
N HIS A 39 10.76 -25.21 -38.09
CA HIS A 39 11.66 -24.06 -38.05
C HIS A 39 12.20 -23.65 -39.42
N ILE A 40 12.49 -22.34 -39.63
CA ILE A 40 13.80 -21.78 -40.02
C ILE A 40 13.92 -20.33 -39.42
N ALA A 41 15.04 -20.03 -38.77
CA ALA A 41 15.43 -18.73 -38.17
C ALA A 41 16.06 -17.79 -39.24
N ASN A 42 16.24 -16.46 -39.17
CA ASN A 42 16.45 -15.46 -38.11
C ASN A 42 16.23 -14.05 -38.73
N PHE A 43 15.58 -13.11 -38.04
CA PHE A 43 16.13 -11.78 -37.68
C PHE A 43 15.12 -11.04 -36.76
N SER A 44 15.64 -10.30 -35.80
CA SER A 44 15.01 -10.00 -34.50
C SER A 44 13.95 -8.89 -34.53
N GLU A 45 12.68 -9.28 -34.49
CA GLU A 45 11.56 -8.44 -34.03
C GLU A 45 10.89 -9.14 -32.84
N ARG A 46 11.10 -8.68 -31.61
CA ARG A 46 10.23 -9.08 -30.49
C ARG A 46 9.03 -8.15 -30.44
N LYS A 47 7.98 -8.51 -31.18
CA LYS A 47 6.62 -7.98 -31.00
C LYS A 47 5.92 -8.71 -29.86
N GLY A 48 5.24 -7.95 -29.01
CA GLY A 48 4.07 -8.40 -28.24
C GLY A 48 4.35 -8.82 -26.80
N HIS A 49 4.32 -7.86 -25.87
CA HIS A 49 3.97 -8.17 -24.49
C HIS A 49 2.52 -8.68 -24.46
N LYS A 50 2.34 -9.94 -24.04
CA LYS A 50 1.02 -10.53 -23.79
C LYS A 50 0.34 -9.81 -22.62
N PRO A 51 -1.01 -9.74 -22.59
CA PRO A 51 -1.74 -9.31 -21.41
C PRO A 51 -1.31 -10.13 -20.20
N LEU A 52 -1.04 -9.45 -19.07
CA LEU A 52 -0.62 -10.07 -17.81
C LEU A 52 -1.50 -11.26 -17.43
N ASP A 53 -0.89 -12.44 -17.28
CA ASP A 53 -1.55 -13.66 -16.82
C ASP A 53 -2.18 -13.45 -15.45
N LYS A 54 -3.47 -13.78 -15.33
CA LYS A 54 -4.28 -13.60 -14.10
C LYS A 54 -3.77 -14.43 -12.91
N ARG A 55 -2.96 -15.48 -13.15
CA ARG A 55 -2.49 -16.39 -12.10
C ARG A 55 -1.28 -15.87 -11.28
N ASN A 56 -0.59 -14.82 -11.74
CA ASN A 56 0.63 -14.31 -11.10
C ASN A 56 0.49 -12.90 -10.47
N ARG A 57 -0.74 -12.39 -10.30
CA ARG A 57 -0.99 -11.03 -9.76
C ARG A 57 -0.58 -10.83 -8.29
N LEU A 58 -0.39 -11.91 -7.54
CA LEU A 58 0.00 -11.88 -6.13
C LEU A 58 1.51 -11.74 -5.89
N LEU A 59 2.35 -11.71 -6.95
CA LEU A 59 3.81 -11.80 -6.79
C LEU A 59 4.55 -10.46 -6.89
N PHE A 60 3.88 -9.36 -7.28
CA PHE A 60 4.57 -8.10 -7.51
C PHE A 60 3.72 -6.92 -7.04
N THR A 61 4.33 -6.06 -6.23
CA THR A 61 3.77 -4.74 -5.92
C THR A 61 4.15 -3.80 -7.06
N PHE A 62 3.23 -2.93 -7.49
CA PHE A 62 3.49 -1.97 -8.57
C PHE A 62 3.42 -0.55 -8.03
N GLN A 63 4.32 0.30 -8.50
CA GLN A 63 4.20 1.74 -8.31
C GLN A 63 3.55 2.34 -9.55
N LEU A 64 2.47 3.10 -9.34
CA LEU A 64 1.73 3.76 -10.41
C LEU A 64 1.81 5.27 -10.21
N ARG A 65 2.31 5.98 -11.23
CA ARG A 65 2.13 7.43 -11.33
C ARG A 65 0.82 7.71 -12.05
N VAL A 66 -0.05 8.50 -11.42
CA VAL A 66 -1.36 8.89 -11.96
C VAL A 66 -1.43 10.42 -12.00
N ARG A 67 -1.98 10.97 -13.09
CA ARG A 67 -2.28 12.40 -13.21
C ARG A 67 -3.78 12.57 -13.11
N LEU A 68 -4.23 13.39 -12.18
CA LEU A 68 -5.62 13.71 -11.92
C LEU A 68 -5.76 15.22 -11.77
N ASN A 69 -6.97 15.72 -12.01
CA ASN A 69 -7.30 17.09 -11.66
C ASN A 69 -7.27 17.27 -10.14
N HIS A 70 -6.98 18.47 -9.67
CA HIS A 70 -6.88 18.75 -8.23
C HIS A 70 -8.22 18.54 -7.50
N ASP A 71 -9.35 18.73 -8.18
CA ASP A 71 -10.70 18.51 -7.66
C ASP A 71 -11.22 17.07 -7.84
N ALA A 72 -10.37 16.17 -8.34
CA ALA A 72 -10.73 14.77 -8.57
C ALA A 72 -11.22 14.08 -7.29
N LYS A 73 -12.05 13.07 -7.50
CA LYS A 73 -12.53 12.16 -6.46
C LYS A 73 -11.71 10.87 -6.47
N ILE A 74 -11.88 10.10 -5.41
CA ILE A 74 -11.32 8.75 -5.27
C ILE A 74 -11.80 7.83 -6.40
N GLN A 75 -13.04 8.00 -6.87
CA GLN A 75 -13.55 7.25 -8.01
C GLN A 75 -12.71 7.48 -9.29
N ASP A 76 -12.28 8.72 -9.56
CA ASP A 76 -11.44 9.03 -10.72
C ASP A 76 -10.06 8.35 -10.62
N LEU A 77 -9.46 8.35 -9.42
CA LEU A 77 -8.22 7.62 -9.16
C LEU A 77 -8.37 6.11 -9.37
N LYS A 78 -9.49 5.53 -8.91
CA LYS A 78 -9.79 4.10 -9.14
C LYS A 78 -9.96 3.79 -10.62
N GLU A 79 -10.56 4.69 -11.40
CA GLU A 79 -10.70 4.53 -12.85
C GLU A 79 -9.36 4.59 -13.57
N GLU A 80 -8.46 5.47 -13.16
CA GLU A 80 -7.08 5.49 -13.69
C GLU A 80 -6.29 4.22 -13.34
N ILE A 81 -6.43 3.72 -12.10
CA ILE A 81 -5.84 2.43 -11.72
C ILE A 81 -6.44 1.30 -12.57
N PHE A 82 -7.75 1.31 -12.82
CA PHE A 82 -8.40 0.33 -13.70
C PHE A 82 -7.85 0.37 -15.13
N LYS A 83 -7.62 1.56 -15.71
CA LYS A 83 -7.05 1.69 -17.06
C LYS A 83 -5.70 0.97 -17.16
N LYS A 84 -4.85 1.08 -16.13
CA LYS A 84 -3.50 0.49 -16.09
C LYS A 84 -3.48 -0.98 -15.66
N THR A 85 -4.28 -1.38 -14.68
CA THR A 85 -4.21 -2.72 -14.04
C THR A 85 -5.31 -3.69 -14.48
N LYS A 86 -6.39 -3.15 -15.06
CA LYS A 86 -7.65 -3.86 -15.33
C LYS A 86 -8.34 -4.44 -14.10
N VAL A 87 -7.97 -4.00 -12.89
CA VAL A 87 -8.70 -4.30 -11.65
C VAL A 87 -9.90 -3.38 -11.55
N SER A 88 -11.09 -3.95 -11.39
CA SER A 88 -12.34 -3.18 -11.36
C SER A 88 -12.33 -2.13 -10.23
N PRO A 89 -12.76 -0.87 -10.48
CA PRO A 89 -12.83 0.17 -9.45
C PRO A 89 -13.58 -0.24 -8.17
N LYS A 90 -14.65 -1.06 -8.32
CA LYS A 90 -15.45 -1.54 -7.18
C LYS A 90 -14.66 -2.47 -6.25
N ASN A 91 -13.66 -3.16 -6.80
CA ASN A 91 -12.77 -4.10 -6.10
C ASN A 91 -11.49 -3.43 -5.61
N LEU A 92 -11.38 -2.10 -5.68
CA LEU A 92 -10.22 -1.36 -5.16
C LEU A 92 -10.53 -0.72 -3.80
N ARG A 93 -9.61 -0.90 -2.85
CA ARG A 93 -9.58 -0.18 -1.56
C ARG A 93 -8.33 0.68 -1.49
N LEU A 94 -8.53 1.97 -1.26
CA LEU A 94 -7.45 2.97 -1.23
C LEU A 94 -7.20 3.43 0.21
N LEU A 95 -5.95 3.32 0.63
CA LEU A 95 -5.49 3.69 1.96
C LEU A 95 -4.44 4.79 1.84
N GLU A 96 -4.60 5.89 2.56
CA GLU A 96 -3.52 6.85 2.77
C GLU A 96 -2.62 6.33 3.88
N VAL A 97 -1.34 6.17 3.56
CA VAL A 97 -0.35 5.61 4.47
C VAL A 97 0.77 6.61 4.68
N TYR A 98 1.06 6.92 5.94
CA TYR A 98 2.22 7.70 6.32
C TYR A 98 2.89 7.09 7.54
N ASN A 99 4.22 7.01 7.54
CA ASN A 99 5.00 6.38 8.60
C ASN A 99 4.40 5.06 9.12
N ARG A 100 4.03 4.16 8.18
CA ARG A 100 3.43 2.82 8.43
C ARG A 100 2.03 2.82 9.07
N ARG A 101 1.42 3.99 9.28
CA ARG A 101 0.05 4.14 9.81
C ARG A 101 -0.93 4.27 8.67
N ILE A 102 -2.13 3.73 8.88
CA ILE A 102 -3.29 4.05 8.05
C ILE A 102 -3.84 5.38 8.56
N TYR A 103 -3.59 6.45 7.81
CA TYR A 103 -4.13 7.77 8.11
C TYR A 103 -5.60 7.85 7.71
N LYS A 104 -5.93 7.27 6.55
CA LYS A 104 -7.26 7.32 6.00
C LYS A 104 -7.56 6.08 5.17
N VAL A 105 -8.80 5.61 5.28
CA VAL A 105 -9.38 4.63 4.35
C VAL A 105 -10.42 5.40 3.56
N TYR A 106 -10.23 5.50 2.24
CA TYR A 106 -11.07 6.33 1.40
C TYR A 106 -12.35 5.63 0.95
N GLY A 107 -13.49 6.30 1.13
CA GLY A 107 -14.73 6.02 0.42
C GLY A 107 -14.67 6.48 -1.05
N SER A 108 -15.48 5.87 -1.91
CA SER A 108 -15.43 6.14 -3.37
C SER A 108 -15.78 7.58 -3.75
N GLU A 109 -16.68 8.23 -3.00
CA GLU A 109 -17.16 9.58 -3.30
C GLU A 109 -16.31 10.71 -2.69
N GLU A 110 -15.25 10.35 -1.96
CA GLU A 110 -14.42 11.34 -1.27
C GLU A 110 -13.50 12.09 -2.24
N SER A 111 -13.23 13.36 -1.92
CA SER A 111 -12.36 14.23 -2.70
C SER A 111 -10.88 13.97 -2.40
N LEU A 112 -10.04 14.13 -3.42
CA LEU A 112 -8.58 14.09 -3.35
C LEU A 112 -7.93 15.46 -3.10
N VAL A 113 -8.71 16.54 -2.93
CA VAL A 113 -8.19 17.90 -2.69
C VAL A 113 -7.22 17.99 -1.49
N GLY A 114 -7.37 17.10 -0.51
CA GLY A 114 -6.50 17.03 0.66
C GLY A 114 -5.19 16.26 0.46
N VAL A 115 -5.02 15.60 -0.69
CA VAL A 115 -3.88 14.71 -0.97
C VAL A 115 -2.73 15.50 -1.60
N ASN A 116 -1.56 15.43 -0.99
CA ASN A 116 -0.32 15.97 -1.50
C ASN A 116 0.32 15.02 -2.52
N PRO A 117 1.03 15.52 -3.56
CA PRO A 117 1.80 14.67 -4.47
C PRO A 117 2.84 13.74 -3.82
N LYS A 118 3.25 14.00 -2.56
CA LYS A 118 4.17 13.14 -1.80
C LYS A 118 3.46 12.08 -0.95
N ASP A 119 2.14 12.15 -0.82
CA ASP A 119 1.39 11.20 0.00
C ASP A 119 1.36 9.84 -0.68
N GLN A 120 1.57 8.79 0.12
CA GLN A 120 1.54 7.43 -0.39
C GLN A 120 0.12 6.87 -0.27
N ILE A 121 -0.55 6.71 -1.42
CA ILE A 121 -1.84 6.02 -1.50
C ILE A 121 -1.62 4.58 -1.95
N PHE A 122 -2.00 3.65 -1.07
CA PHE A 122 -1.93 2.22 -1.32
C PHE A 122 -3.25 1.74 -1.90
N ALA A 123 -3.20 0.99 -2.99
CA ALA A 123 -4.36 0.40 -3.64
C ALA A 123 -4.34 -1.13 -3.49
N PHE A 124 -5.38 -1.69 -2.87
CA PHE A 124 -5.54 -3.12 -2.69
C PHE A 124 -6.71 -3.64 -3.52
N GLU A 125 -6.47 -4.70 -4.28
CA GLU A 125 -7.54 -5.49 -4.90
C GLU A 125 -8.19 -6.37 -3.82
N VAL A 126 -9.49 -6.28 -3.67
CA VAL A 126 -10.31 -7.11 -2.78
C VAL A 126 -11.21 -8.05 -3.56
N LEU A 127 -11.63 -9.13 -2.91
CA LEU A 127 -12.46 -10.16 -3.53
C LEU A 127 -13.78 -9.56 -4.06
N ASP A 128 -14.11 -9.89 -5.31
CA ASP A 128 -15.35 -9.44 -5.94
C ASP A 128 -16.55 -10.17 -5.32
N ARG A 129 -17.47 -9.40 -4.75
CA ARG A 129 -18.70 -9.92 -4.12
C ARG A 129 -19.55 -10.75 -5.09
N ASP A 130 -19.62 -10.37 -6.36
CA ASP A 130 -20.43 -11.09 -7.35
C ASP A 130 -19.81 -12.45 -7.71
N VAL A 131 -18.48 -12.53 -7.63
CA VAL A 131 -17.73 -13.77 -7.83
C VAL A 131 -17.82 -14.66 -6.59
N ALA A 132 -17.70 -14.08 -5.39
CA ALA A 132 -17.86 -14.80 -4.13
C ALA A 132 -19.28 -15.35 -3.95
N ARG A 133 -20.30 -14.70 -4.54
CA ARG A 133 -21.73 -15.01 -4.38
C ARG A 133 -22.22 -14.96 -2.93
N GLU A 134 -21.49 -14.26 -2.07
CA GLU A 134 -21.81 -14.05 -0.68
C GLU A 134 -21.22 -12.72 -0.19
N ARG A 135 -21.45 -12.38 1.09
CA ARG A 135 -20.82 -11.20 1.70
C ARG A 135 -19.31 -11.41 1.78
N VAL A 136 -18.55 -10.39 1.42
CA VAL A 136 -17.08 -10.38 1.56
C VAL A 136 -16.75 -9.56 2.80
N VAL A 137 -15.92 -10.13 3.68
CA VAL A 137 -15.29 -9.45 4.81
C VAL A 137 -14.03 -8.76 4.30
N GLU A 138 -13.86 -7.48 4.59
CA GLU A 138 -12.72 -6.66 4.19
C GLU A 138 -12.13 -5.98 5.42
N LEU A 139 -10.86 -6.27 5.73
CA LEU A 139 -10.24 -5.82 6.97
C LEU A 139 -8.91 -5.14 6.64
N ALA A 140 -8.77 -3.88 7.04
CA ALA A 140 -7.50 -3.19 6.99
C ALA A 140 -6.64 -3.59 8.20
N VAL A 141 -5.40 -3.98 7.95
CA VAL A 141 -4.49 -4.55 8.94
C VAL A 141 -3.27 -3.67 9.08
N VAL A 142 -2.95 -3.27 10.31
CA VAL A 142 -1.63 -2.73 10.67
C VAL A 142 -0.79 -3.82 11.31
N GLN A 143 0.54 -3.71 11.23
CA GLN A 143 1.44 -4.66 11.88
C GLN A 143 2.18 -3.96 13.02
N ARG A 144 2.26 -4.61 14.19
CA ARG A 144 2.88 -4.06 15.39
C ARG A 144 3.84 -5.05 16.03
N ALA A 145 4.90 -4.54 16.64
CA ALA A 145 5.79 -5.31 17.50
C ALA A 145 5.43 -5.08 18.97
N LEU A 146 5.27 -6.17 19.74
CA LEU A 146 4.92 -6.11 21.16
C LEU A 146 6.02 -5.50 22.02
N MET A 147 7.27 -5.76 21.66
CA MET A 147 8.47 -5.26 22.33
C MET A 147 9.20 -4.25 21.42
N PRO A 148 9.47 -3.02 21.89
CA PRO A 148 10.25 -2.05 21.11
C PRO A 148 11.73 -2.49 21.03
N PRO A 149 12.55 -1.91 20.13
CA PRO A 149 13.98 -2.18 20.07
C PRO A 149 14.68 -2.00 21.42
N LEU A 150 15.77 -2.73 21.66
CA LEU A 150 16.58 -2.53 22.85
C LEU A 150 17.30 -1.17 22.75
N ALA A 151 17.26 -0.39 23.82
CA ALA A 151 18.06 0.83 23.90
C ALA A 151 19.56 0.46 23.90
N SER A 152 20.35 1.22 23.16
CA SER A 152 21.82 1.07 23.10
C SER A 152 22.54 1.88 24.19
N THR A 153 21.85 2.82 24.85
CA THR A 153 22.45 3.72 25.84
C THR A 153 21.60 3.86 27.09
N CYS A 154 22.24 3.92 28.26
CA CYS A 154 21.55 4.15 29.52
C CYS A 154 20.97 5.57 29.59
N SER A 155 19.66 5.70 29.79
CA SER A 155 18.99 7.01 29.83
C SER A 155 19.32 7.86 31.05
N SER A 156 20.03 7.33 32.04
CA SER A 156 20.46 8.10 33.22
C SER A 156 21.91 8.55 33.17
N CYS A 157 22.83 7.68 32.78
CA CYS A 157 24.27 7.95 32.85
C CYS A 157 24.95 8.05 31.48
N GLY A 158 24.22 7.80 30.39
CA GLY A 158 24.75 7.88 29.03
C GLY A 158 25.67 6.73 28.62
N LYS A 159 25.94 5.75 29.50
CA LYS A 159 26.79 4.59 29.16
C LYS A 159 26.22 3.86 27.94
N GLU A 160 27.01 3.76 26.89
CA GLU A 160 26.73 2.93 25.72
C GLU A 160 26.96 1.45 26.05
N CYS A 161 26.06 0.61 25.58
CA CYS A 161 26.14 -0.83 25.72
C CYS A 161 26.67 -1.44 24.42
N VAL A 162 27.97 -1.73 24.44
CA VAL A 162 28.73 -2.17 23.25
C VAL A 162 28.88 -3.70 23.20
N ALA A 163 28.53 -4.41 24.29
CA ALA A 163 28.71 -5.87 24.41
C ALA A 163 27.41 -6.60 24.77
N GLU A 164 27.28 -7.84 24.29
CA GLU A 164 26.10 -8.71 24.47
C GLU A 164 25.81 -9.07 25.94
N GLN A 165 26.83 -8.97 26.78
CA GLN A 165 26.83 -9.23 28.23
C GLN A 165 26.49 -8.00 29.08
N ASP A 166 26.32 -6.83 28.45
CA ASP A 166 26.02 -5.54 29.09
C ASP A 166 24.59 -5.07 28.73
N LYS A 167 23.59 -5.97 28.72
CA LYS A 167 22.20 -5.64 28.31
C LYS A 167 21.55 -4.67 29.30
N LEU A 168 21.09 -3.52 28.80
CA LEU A 168 20.30 -2.57 29.58
C LEU A 168 18.96 -3.18 30.01
N LYS A 169 18.59 -2.91 31.26
CA LYS A 169 17.26 -3.22 31.79
C LYS A 169 16.26 -2.20 31.27
N ARG A 170 15.17 -2.68 30.69
CA ARG A 170 14.08 -1.82 30.22
C ARG A 170 13.29 -1.23 31.38
N CYS A 171 12.70 -0.05 31.17
CA CYS A 171 11.59 0.40 32.01
C CYS A 171 10.46 -0.64 31.96
N THR A 172 9.98 -1.09 33.12
CA THR A 172 8.92 -2.10 33.22
C THR A 172 7.54 -1.58 32.80
N ARG A 173 7.38 -0.27 32.64
CA ARG A 173 6.12 0.36 32.22
C ARG A 173 6.05 0.65 30.72
N CYS A 174 7.06 1.29 30.15
CA CYS A 174 7.04 1.70 28.74
C CYS A 174 7.92 0.83 27.83
N PHE A 175 8.85 0.06 28.39
CA PHE A 175 9.84 -0.78 27.69
C PHE A 175 10.82 -0.05 26.76
N ARG A 176 10.66 1.25 26.50
CA ARG A 176 11.44 2.03 25.51
C ARG A 176 12.80 2.51 26.01
N VAL A 177 12.89 2.92 27.28
CA VAL A 177 14.13 3.42 27.87
C VAL A 177 14.89 2.32 28.58
N GLY A 178 16.22 2.36 28.48
CA GLY A 178 17.14 1.38 29.07
C GLY A 178 17.96 1.95 30.22
N TYR A 179 18.28 1.10 31.19
CA TYR A 179 19.04 1.45 32.39
C TYR A 179 20.08 0.37 32.70
N CYS A 180 21.28 0.77 33.12
CA CYS A 180 22.30 -0.18 33.60
C CYS A 180 21.77 -0.98 34.79
N ASN A 181 21.04 -0.31 35.68
CA ASN A 181 20.55 -0.87 36.94
C ASN A 181 19.39 -0.02 37.51
N ARG A 182 18.85 -0.47 38.66
CA ARG A 182 17.76 0.21 39.36
C ARG A 182 18.12 1.63 39.81
N VAL A 183 19.39 1.89 40.16
CA VAL A 183 19.85 3.22 40.57
C VAL A 183 19.69 4.22 39.42
N CYS A 184 20.16 3.85 38.22
CA CYS A 184 19.97 4.67 37.02
C CYS A 184 18.48 4.91 36.72
N GLN A 185 17.63 3.89 36.87
CA GLN A 185 16.19 4.05 36.66
C GLN A 185 15.59 5.07 37.64
N THR A 186 15.91 4.97 38.92
CA THR A 186 15.39 5.90 39.95
C THR A 186 15.88 7.33 39.72
N ASN A 187 17.14 7.52 39.35
CA ASN A 187 17.71 8.84 39.09
C ASN A 187 17.05 9.54 37.90
N HIS A 188 16.80 8.82 36.81
CA HIS A 188 16.15 9.38 35.61
C HIS A 188 14.62 9.51 35.75
N TRP A 189 13.99 8.88 36.74
CA TRP A 189 12.53 8.79 36.83
C TRP A 189 11.81 10.13 36.80
N GLN A 190 12.34 11.16 37.46
CA GLN A 190 11.68 12.48 37.50
C GLN A 190 11.56 13.12 36.11
N GLN A 191 12.53 12.89 35.23
CA GLN A 191 12.52 13.37 33.84
C GLN A 191 11.68 12.44 32.94
N HIS A 192 11.66 11.14 33.24
CA HIS A 192 10.97 10.15 32.42
C HIS A 192 9.45 10.06 32.68
N LYS A 193 9.00 10.26 33.91
CA LYS A 193 7.64 9.87 34.37
C LYS A 193 6.49 10.45 33.54
N SER A 194 6.64 11.68 33.04
CA SER A 194 5.63 12.37 32.21
C SER A 194 5.56 11.80 30.80
N ALA A 195 6.68 11.32 30.27
CA ALA A 195 6.78 10.71 28.94
C ALA A 195 6.66 9.17 28.95
N CYS A 196 6.55 8.54 30.13
CA CYS A 196 6.50 7.10 30.30
C CYS A 196 5.13 6.51 29.90
N LYS A 197 4.87 6.41 28.59
CA LYS A 197 3.68 5.76 28.02
C LYS A 197 4.08 4.56 27.15
N PHE A 198 3.36 3.46 27.32
CA PHE A 198 3.52 2.27 26.49
C PHE A 198 2.77 2.48 25.18
N TYR A 199 3.48 2.28 24.08
CA TYR A 199 2.92 2.26 22.74
C TYR A 199 3.60 1.16 21.96
N LEU A 200 2.79 0.39 21.25
CA LEU A 200 3.25 -0.60 20.31
C LEU A 200 3.90 0.09 19.11
N GLU A 201 4.99 -0.49 18.63
CA GLU A 201 5.73 0.05 17.50
C GLU A 201 5.19 -0.54 16.20
N LEU A 202 5.00 0.29 15.18
CA LEU A 202 4.56 -0.18 13.87
C LEU A 202 5.73 -0.74 13.10
N VAL A 203 5.53 -1.90 12.51
CA VAL A 203 6.52 -2.60 11.68
C VAL A 203 5.89 -2.88 10.32
N GLY A 204 6.68 -3.01 9.26
CA GLY A 204 6.16 -3.28 7.92
C GLY A 204 5.23 -2.18 7.41
N LEU A 205 4.36 -2.54 6.46
CA LEU A 205 3.34 -1.68 5.89
C LEU A 205 1.95 -2.26 6.15
N PRO A 206 0.91 -1.41 6.24
CA PRO A 206 -0.44 -1.90 6.35
C PRO A 206 -0.89 -2.58 5.06
N PHE A 207 -1.87 -3.48 5.18
CA PHE A 207 -2.47 -4.18 4.05
C PHE A 207 -3.96 -4.40 4.25
N VAL A 208 -4.67 -4.76 3.19
CA VAL A 208 -6.09 -5.15 3.27
C VAL A 208 -6.20 -6.65 2.99
N VAL A 209 -6.89 -7.37 3.86
CA VAL A 209 -7.31 -8.75 3.62
C VAL A 209 -8.78 -8.78 3.25
N SER A 210 -9.16 -9.66 2.33
CA SER A 210 -10.55 -9.89 1.97
C SER A 210 -10.85 -11.37 1.80
N MET A 211 -11.96 -11.83 2.36
CA MET A 211 -12.39 -13.24 2.26
C MET A 211 -13.92 -13.35 2.30
N PRO A 212 -14.51 -14.43 1.76
CA PRO A 212 -15.94 -14.69 1.91
C PRO A 212 -16.31 -14.81 3.40
N ALA A 213 -17.49 -14.31 3.78
CA ALA A 213 -17.92 -14.29 5.17
C ALA A 213 -18.01 -15.70 5.77
N SER A 214 -18.43 -16.69 4.98
CA SER A 214 -18.44 -18.11 5.37
C SER A 214 -17.05 -18.70 5.67
N GLN A 215 -15.98 -18.05 5.20
CA GLN A 215 -14.59 -18.51 5.36
C GLN A 215 -13.79 -17.65 6.33
N ALA A 216 -14.44 -16.68 6.98
CA ALA A 216 -13.80 -15.69 7.84
C ALA A 216 -13.47 -16.26 9.24
N THR A 217 -12.78 -17.41 9.29
CA THR A 217 -12.32 -18.06 10.51
C THR A 217 -10.99 -17.46 10.99
N TYR A 218 -10.66 -17.63 12.27
CA TYR A 218 -9.39 -17.15 12.83
C TYR A 218 -8.18 -17.72 12.08
N GLN A 219 -8.22 -19.01 11.75
CA GLN A 219 -7.14 -19.69 11.03
C GLN A 219 -6.94 -19.13 9.60
N ASN A 220 -8.02 -18.88 8.85
CA ASN A 220 -7.94 -18.33 7.50
C ASN A 220 -7.46 -16.87 7.52
N LEU A 221 -7.94 -16.08 8.49
CA LEU A 221 -7.47 -14.73 8.72
C LEU A 221 -5.96 -14.71 8.99
N CYS A 222 -5.47 -15.56 9.89
CA CYS A 222 -4.04 -15.68 10.18
C CYS A 222 -3.23 -16.05 8.94
N ARG A 223 -3.67 -17.06 8.16
CA ARG A 223 -2.99 -17.45 6.90
C ARG A 223 -2.87 -16.28 5.92
N LEU A 224 -3.94 -15.51 5.73
CA LEU A 224 -3.95 -14.36 4.84
C LEU A 224 -3.03 -13.25 5.37
N MET A 225 -3.12 -12.91 6.65
CA MET A 225 -2.27 -11.90 7.27
C MET A 225 -0.77 -12.25 7.15
N GLU A 226 -0.42 -13.52 7.35
CA GLU A 226 0.94 -14.02 7.18
C GLU A 226 1.39 -13.97 5.71
N ALA A 227 0.52 -14.26 4.75
CA ALA A 227 0.84 -14.15 3.32
C ALA A 227 1.10 -12.69 2.92
N HIS A 228 0.26 -11.76 3.38
CA HIS A 228 0.41 -10.34 3.09
C HIS A 228 1.63 -9.73 3.77
N SER A 229 1.92 -10.08 5.03
CA SER A 229 3.01 -9.46 5.78
C SER A 229 4.38 -9.64 5.14
N ARG A 230 4.63 -10.80 4.49
CA ARG A 230 5.86 -11.13 3.75
C ARG A 230 6.31 -10.08 2.72
N HIS A 231 5.40 -9.23 2.24
CA HIS A 231 5.73 -8.17 1.29
C HIS A 231 6.52 -7.02 1.92
N SER A 232 6.38 -6.80 3.23
CA SER A 232 6.89 -5.61 3.91
C SER A 232 7.67 -5.91 5.20
N VAL A 233 7.73 -7.18 5.61
CA VAL A 233 8.56 -7.62 6.73
C VAL A 233 9.32 -8.90 6.41
N ASN A 234 10.52 -8.99 6.98
CA ASN A 234 11.23 -10.26 7.13
C ASN A 234 10.93 -10.82 8.52
N VAL A 235 10.62 -12.11 8.58
CA VAL A 235 10.36 -12.83 9.83
C VAL A 235 11.39 -13.92 9.98
N PHE A 236 12.07 -13.94 11.13
CA PHE A 236 13.03 -14.98 11.48
C PHE A 236 12.59 -15.62 12.79
N GLN A 237 12.40 -16.93 12.76
CA GLN A 237 12.18 -17.72 13.95
C GLN A 237 13.53 -18.33 14.37
N PRO A 238 14.10 -17.92 15.52
CA PRO A 238 15.33 -18.51 16.00
C PRO A 238 15.17 -20.02 16.23
N PRO A 239 16.26 -20.80 16.11
CA PRO A 239 16.24 -22.23 16.39
C PRO A 239 15.66 -22.45 17.78
N VAL A 240 14.58 -23.23 17.87
CA VAL A 240 14.07 -23.69 19.16
C VAL A 240 15.17 -24.58 19.74
N GLU A 241 15.82 -24.15 20.82
CA GLU A 241 16.67 -25.03 21.60
C GLU A 241 15.76 -26.13 22.16
N SER A 242 15.65 -27.24 21.44
CA SER A 242 15.08 -28.47 21.96
C SER A 242 15.96 -28.83 23.16
N SER A 243 15.49 -28.49 24.35
CA SER A 243 16.17 -28.84 25.58
C SER A 243 16.46 -30.34 25.53
N LYS A 244 17.74 -30.71 25.43
CA LYS A 244 18.25 -32.09 25.50
C LYS A 244 18.05 -32.71 26.89
N ARG A 245 16.92 -32.44 27.55
CA ARG A 245 16.56 -32.97 28.88
C ARG A 245 15.46 -34.02 28.85
N THR A 246 15.00 -34.45 27.68
CA THR A 246 13.93 -35.46 27.56
C THR A 246 14.35 -36.74 26.81
N LEU A 247 15.65 -36.95 26.55
CA LEU A 247 16.15 -38.17 25.90
C LEU A 247 16.98 -39.09 26.84
N GLU A 248 16.88 -38.91 28.16
CA GLU A 248 17.46 -39.84 29.14
C GLU A 248 16.42 -40.46 30.09
N ALA A 249 15.16 -40.03 30.02
CA ALA A 249 14.06 -40.59 30.83
C ALA A 249 13.20 -41.62 30.07
N ALA A 250 13.43 -41.82 28.77
CA ALA A 250 12.61 -42.69 27.91
C ALA A 250 13.17 -44.11 27.73
N THR A 251 14.27 -44.48 28.40
CA THR A 251 14.84 -45.84 28.37
C THR A 251 14.44 -46.72 29.57
N ALA A 252 13.48 -46.29 30.39
CA ALA A 252 13.08 -47.05 31.57
C ALA A 252 11.56 -47.04 31.84
N ALA A 253 10.73 -47.35 30.84
CA ALA A 253 9.37 -47.88 31.07
C ALA A 253 8.71 -48.30 29.75
N CYS A 254 9.00 -49.51 29.27
CA CYS A 254 8.03 -50.27 28.50
C CYS A 254 7.31 -51.20 29.49
N THR A 255 6.01 -51.01 29.70
CA THR A 255 4.99 -52.07 29.81
C THR A 255 3.60 -51.48 30.05
N ASN A 256 2.67 -51.92 29.21
CA ASN A 256 1.22 -52.05 29.37
C ASN A 256 0.28 -50.95 28.84
N GLU A 257 -0.77 -51.48 28.21
CA GLU A 257 -1.77 -50.88 27.34
C GLU A 257 -2.92 -50.16 28.06
N ALA A 258 -3.67 -49.43 27.22
CA ALA A 258 -5.12 -49.20 27.22
C ALA A 258 -5.70 -48.01 28.01
N ASP A 259 -6.37 -47.16 27.22
CA ASP A 259 -7.50 -46.28 27.51
C ASP A 259 -7.48 -45.43 28.80
N SER A 260 -7.21 -44.14 28.62
CA SER A 260 -8.06 -43.12 29.22
C SER A 260 -7.92 -41.78 28.49
N VAL A 261 -9.05 -41.31 27.99
CA VAL A 261 -9.28 -39.92 27.57
C VAL A 261 -8.96 -39.02 28.75
N SER A 262 -7.85 -38.29 28.66
CA SER A 262 -7.53 -37.20 29.57
C SER A 262 -7.49 -35.90 28.79
N GLN A 263 -8.45 -35.05 29.13
CA GLN A 263 -8.50 -33.64 28.77
C GLN A 263 -7.25 -32.96 29.36
N GLY A 264 -6.24 -32.78 28.52
CA GLY A 264 -5.25 -31.73 28.67
C GLY A 264 -5.64 -30.61 27.73
N ALA A 265 -5.97 -29.44 28.27
CA ALA A 265 -6.05 -28.21 27.50
C ALA A 265 -4.65 -27.95 26.90
N GLY A 266 -4.44 -28.48 25.70
CA GLY A 266 -3.23 -28.29 24.92
C GLY A 266 -3.18 -26.82 24.52
N ASP A 267 -2.13 -26.16 24.96
CA ASP A 267 -1.71 -24.83 24.52
C ASP A 267 -1.61 -24.79 22.99
N SER A 268 -2.72 -24.44 22.35
CA SER A 268 -2.84 -24.34 20.91
C SER A 268 -2.35 -22.96 20.48
N SER A 269 -1.08 -22.90 20.11
CA SER A 269 -0.67 -22.49 18.76
C SER A 269 0.72 -21.86 18.77
N GLY A 270 1.67 -22.49 18.09
CA GLY A 270 2.96 -21.91 17.68
C GLY A 270 2.84 -20.73 16.70
N ALA A 271 1.72 -19.99 16.71
CA ALA A 271 1.50 -18.81 15.91
C ALA A 271 2.48 -17.69 16.28
N MET A 272 3.10 -17.11 15.25
CA MET A 272 4.11 -16.04 15.33
C MET A 272 3.56 -14.68 15.78
N PHE A 273 2.25 -14.52 15.77
CA PHE A 273 1.56 -13.27 16.10
C PHE A 273 0.19 -13.56 16.76
N THR A 274 -0.39 -12.53 17.37
CA THR A 274 -1.80 -12.50 17.78
C THR A 274 -2.57 -11.49 16.93
N VAL A 275 -3.89 -11.65 16.82
CA VAL A 275 -4.75 -10.70 16.11
C VAL A 275 -5.56 -9.90 17.11
N THR A 276 -5.58 -8.58 16.95
CA THR A 276 -6.36 -7.70 17.83
C THR A 276 -7.19 -6.71 17.03
N SER A 277 -8.39 -6.41 17.53
CA SER A 277 -9.20 -5.30 17.03
C SER A 277 -8.58 -3.98 17.47
N VAL A 278 -8.60 -2.98 16.57
CA VAL A 278 -8.12 -1.63 16.88
C VAL A 278 -9.22 -0.59 16.69
N SER A 279 -9.33 0.32 17.65
CA SER A 279 -10.33 1.40 17.60
C SER A 279 -10.15 2.26 16.35
N SER A 280 -11.28 2.59 15.72
CA SER A 280 -11.36 3.41 14.51
C SER A 280 -11.00 4.88 14.77
N GLU A 281 -11.11 5.34 16.00
CA GLU A 281 -11.16 6.77 16.39
C GLU A 281 -9.78 7.43 16.53
N ASN A 282 -8.70 6.65 16.72
CA ASN A 282 -7.37 7.19 17.03
C ASN A 282 -6.25 6.61 16.17
N THR A 283 -5.35 7.49 15.71
CA THR A 283 -4.11 7.14 14.98
C THR A 283 -3.08 6.38 15.81
N GLU A 284 -3.34 6.18 17.11
CA GLU A 284 -2.51 5.39 18.02
C GLU A 284 -2.73 3.86 17.87
N CYS A 285 -3.70 3.43 17.03
CA CYS A 285 -4.05 2.02 16.82
C CYS A 285 -4.20 1.28 18.15
N LYS A 286 -4.97 1.84 19.09
CA LYS A 286 -5.14 1.27 20.42
C LYS A 286 -5.94 -0.03 20.32
N THR A 287 -5.46 -1.07 21.01
CA THR A 287 -6.16 -2.35 21.12
C THR A 287 -7.50 -2.16 21.82
N ASP A 288 -8.55 -2.70 21.20
CA ASP A 288 -9.90 -2.79 21.77
C ASP A 288 -10.07 -4.14 22.47
N PHE A 289 -10.00 -5.23 21.70
CA PHE A 289 -10.00 -6.61 22.20
C PHE A 289 -9.06 -7.50 21.39
N VAL A 290 -8.67 -8.62 21.99
CA VAL A 290 -7.90 -9.69 21.33
C VAL A 290 -8.89 -10.66 20.69
N LEU A 291 -8.64 -11.05 19.45
CA LEU A 291 -9.49 -12.04 18.78
C LEU A 291 -9.10 -13.44 19.27
N GLU A 292 -10.11 -14.23 19.58
CA GLU A 292 -9.97 -15.62 20.00
C GLU A 292 -10.23 -16.57 18.81
N ASP A 293 -9.67 -17.77 18.90
CA ASP A 293 -9.83 -18.81 17.88
C ASP A 293 -11.10 -19.62 18.17
N GLU A 294 -12.18 -19.30 17.46
CA GLU A 294 -13.47 -20.03 17.49
C GLU A 294 -13.45 -21.31 16.61
N GLY A 295 -12.26 -21.79 16.25
CA GLY A 295 -12.06 -22.97 15.43
C GLY A 295 -12.50 -22.75 13.98
N ASN A 296 -13.42 -23.60 13.51
CA ASN A 296 -13.92 -23.55 12.13
C ASN A 296 -15.12 -22.62 11.94
N GLU A 297 -15.60 -21.99 13.01
CA GLU A 297 -16.74 -21.07 12.92
C GLU A 297 -16.31 -19.71 12.37
N PRO A 298 -17.11 -19.11 11.47
CA PRO A 298 -16.86 -17.75 10.99
C PRO A 298 -16.93 -16.73 12.12
N LEU A 299 -15.91 -15.87 12.20
CA LEU A 299 -15.86 -14.78 13.17
C LEU A 299 -16.79 -13.65 12.75
N ASP A 300 -17.42 -13.00 13.74
CA ASP A 300 -18.20 -11.80 13.50
C ASP A 300 -17.31 -10.55 13.52
N PHE A 301 -17.22 -9.90 12.37
CA PHE A 301 -16.50 -8.63 12.19
C PHE A 301 -17.45 -7.43 12.13
N SER A 302 -18.69 -7.57 12.58
CA SER A 302 -19.65 -6.47 12.63
C SER A 302 -19.09 -5.31 13.46
N GLY A 303 -18.91 -4.15 12.82
CA GLY A 303 -18.31 -2.96 13.44
C GLY A 303 -16.77 -2.97 13.50
N VAL A 304 -16.11 -4.06 13.13
CA VAL A 304 -14.65 -4.16 13.07
C VAL A 304 -14.17 -3.75 11.68
N ILE A 305 -13.55 -2.57 11.59
CA ILE A 305 -13.02 -2.05 10.32
C ILE A 305 -11.50 -2.18 10.19
N ARG A 306 -10.79 -2.33 11.32
CA ARG A 306 -9.34 -2.42 11.36
C ARG A 306 -8.89 -3.45 12.38
N LEU A 307 -7.84 -4.17 12.03
CA LEU A 307 -7.15 -5.11 12.90
C LEU A 307 -5.68 -4.74 13.03
N ALA A 308 -5.04 -5.29 14.06
CA ALA A 308 -3.60 -5.33 14.18
C ALA A 308 -3.08 -6.77 14.21
N MET A 309 -1.98 -6.98 13.49
CA MET A 309 -1.12 -8.15 13.55
C MET A 309 -0.02 -7.89 14.57
N ASP A 310 -0.10 -8.52 15.74
CA ASP A 310 0.83 -8.27 16.84
C ASP A 310 1.89 -9.36 16.91
N TRP A 311 3.08 -9.06 16.39
CA TRP A 311 4.20 -9.98 16.36
C TRP A 311 4.69 -10.31 17.77
N LYS A 312 4.79 -11.61 18.08
CA LYS A 312 5.32 -12.11 19.35
C LYS A 312 6.84 -12.01 19.34
N ASN A 313 7.39 -10.81 19.51
CA ASN A 313 8.83 -10.56 19.45
C ASN A 313 9.54 -10.45 20.81
N ASP A 314 8.88 -10.91 21.87
CA ASP A 314 9.49 -10.99 23.19
C ASP A 314 10.42 -12.20 23.29
N GLN A 315 11.72 -11.97 23.17
CA GLN A 315 12.76 -13.01 23.23
C GLN A 315 12.77 -13.83 24.54
N ARG A 316 12.01 -13.42 25.56
CA ARG A 316 11.81 -14.17 26.81
C ARG A 316 10.81 -15.32 26.65
N GLN A 317 10.00 -15.31 25.60
CA GLN A 317 9.00 -16.34 25.29
C GLN A 317 9.59 -17.41 24.38
N GLY A 318 9.18 -18.67 24.52
CA GLY A 318 9.78 -19.79 23.78
C GLY A 318 9.51 -19.80 22.27
N ASN A 319 8.41 -19.21 21.82
CA ASN A 319 7.96 -19.18 20.42
C ASN A 319 8.07 -17.78 19.79
N TYR A 320 9.04 -16.97 20.23
CA TYR A 320 9.19 -15.62 19.72
C TYR A 320 9.69 -15.59 18.27
N VAL A 321 9.44 -14.46 17.61
CA VAL A 321 9.96 -14.16 16.28
C VAL A 321 10.70 -12.84 16.27
N LEU A 322 11.74 -12.75 15.46
CA LEU A 322 12.34 -11.48 15.07
C LEU A 322 11.62 -11.00 13.82
N VAL A 323 11.19 -9.74 13.85
CA VAL A 323 10.50 -9.10 12.73
C VAL A 323 11.20 -7.79 12.40
N GLU A 324 11.55 -7.62 11.14
CA GLU A 324 12.19 -6.41 10.63
C GLU A 324 11.44 -5.89 9.42
N SER A 325 11.34 -4.57 9.32
CA SER A 325 10.71 -3.94 8.16
C SER A 325 11.60 -4.10 6.94
N LYS A 326 11.01 -4.56 5.83
CA LYS A 326 11.63 -4.67 4.53
C LYS A 326 11.14 -3.52 3.64
N GLU A 327 12.03 -2.92 2.83
CA GLU A 327 11.63 -2.03 1.75
C GLU A 327 10.88 -2.82 0.67
N VAL A 328 9.72 -2.31 0.25
CA VAL A 328 8.93 -2.99 -0.77
C VAL A 328 9.58 -2.81 -2.12
N GLU A 329 9.81 -3.91 -2.81
CA GLU A 329 10.25 -3.91 -4.19
C GLU A 329 9.04 -3.66 -5.09
N TYR A 330 9.08 -2.58 -5.86
CA TYR A 330 8.02 -2.22 -6.80
C TYR A 330 8.48 -2.42 -8.24
N ALA A 331 7.65 -3.05 -9.06
CA ALA A 331 7.83 -2.99 -10.51
C ALA A 331 7.31 -1.64 -11.03
N MET A 332 8.16 -0.90 -11.76
CA MET A 332 7.77 0.33 -12.45
C MET A 332 6.91 -0.01 -13.67
N SER A 333 5.81 0.73 -13.88
CA SER A 333 5.01 0.60 -15.10
C SER A 333 5.79 1.12 -16.32
N ASP A 334 5.55 0.54 -17.51
CA ASP A 334 6.25 0.91 -18.75
C ASP A 334 6.10 2.41 -19.12
N ASP A 335 4.98 3.05 -18.73
CA ASP A 335 4.77 4.50 -18.90
C ASP A 335 5.76 5.34 -18.08
N ASP A 336 6.21 4.85 -16.92
CA ASP A 336 7.14 5.55 -16.03
C ASP A 336 8.60 5.43 -16.52
N ARG A 337 8.94 4.41 -17.32
CA ARG A 337 10.28 4.31 -17.95
C ARG A 337 10.59 5.46 -18.89
N ASN A 338 9.56 6.09 -19.45
CA ASN A 338 9.70 7.24 -20.34
C ASN A 338 9.73 8.58 -19.56
N MET A 339 9.35 8.58 -18.28
CA MET A 339 9.40 9.74 -17.38
C MET A 339 10.58 9.71 -16.39
N SER A 340 11.11 8.54 -16.05
CA SER A 340 12.31 8.39 -15.23
C SER A 340 13.55 8.98 -15.90
N ILE A 341 13.52 9.15 -17.22
CA ILE A 341 14.53 9.93 -17.97
C ILE A 341 14.62 11.38 -17.44
N TYR A 342 13.54 11.95 -16.90
CA TYR A 342 13.52 13.32 -16.37
C TYR A 342 13.82 13.44 -14.87
N GLU A 343 14.01 12.33 -14.14
CA GLU A 343 14.40 12.37 -12.72
C GLU A 343 15.88 12.05 -12.51
N GLU A 344 16.53 11.32 -13.43
CA GLU A 344 17.99 11.09 -13.41
C GLU A 344 18.78 12.23 -14.09
N ASP A 345 18.23 12.84 -15.15
CA ASP A 345 18.77 14.07 -15.76
C ASP A 345 18.00 15.26 -15.19
N GLY A 346 18.67 16.17 -14.47
CA GLY A 346 18.04 17.30 -13.78
C GLY A 346 17.05 18.15 -14.62
N ILE A 347 16.24 18.97 -13.95
CA ILE A 347 15.22 19.80 -14.63
C ILE A 347 15.90 20.84 -15.51
N THR A 348 15.57 20.90 -16.80
CA THR A 348 16.10 21.92 -17.73
C THR A 348 15.08 23.03 -18.02
N LEU A 349 15.55 24.21 -18.44
CA LEU A 349 14.70 25.32 -18.85
C LEU A 349 13.82 24.96 -20.05
N ASP A 350 14.34 24.15 -20.98
CA ASP A 350 13.59 23.66 -22.13
C ASP A 350 12.39 22.79 -21.71
N GLN A 351 12.55 21.93 -20.69
CA GLN A 351 11.42 21.20 -20.10
C GLN A 351 10.38 22.15 -19.48
N CYS A 352 10.81 23.20 -18.78
CA CYS A 352 9.90 24.21 -18.23
C CYS A 352 9.13 24.95 -19.33
N LEU A 353 9.78 25.29 -20.45
CA LEU A 353 9.14 25.95 -21.59
C LEU A 353 8.13 25.02 -22.27
N ARG A 354 8.44 23.73 -22.43
CA ARG A 354 7.48 22.75 -22.95
C ARG A 354 6.24 22.64 -22.07
N LEU A 355 6.41 22.52 -20.76
CA LEU A 355 5.31 22.48 -19.80
C LEU A 355 4.47 23.77 -19.84
N PHE A 356 5.10 24.93 -20.01
CA PHE A 356 4.39 26.20 -20.13
C PHE A 356 3.50 26.27 -21.38
N THR A 357 3.89 25.60 -22.46
CA THR A 357 3.14 25.56 -23.73
C THR A 357 2.22 24.35 -23.86
N GLU A 358 2.19 23.44 -22.88
CA GLU A 358 1.34 22.25 -22.94
C GLU A 358 -0.15 22.64 -22.86
N PRO A 359 -1.03 22.06 -23.70
CA PRO A 359 -2.46 22.34 -23.62
C PRO A 359 -3.05 21.90 -22.27
N GLU A 360 -3.74 22.81 -21.59
CA GLU A 360 -4.43 22.55 -20.32
C GLU A 360 -5.96 22.72 -20.50
N VAL A 361 -6.76 21.97 -19.76
CA VAL A 361 -8.23 22.17 -19.72
C VAL A 361 -8.55 23.09 -18.56
N LEU A 362 -9.27 24.19 -18.84
CA LEU A 362 -9.65 25.15 -17.81
C LEU A 362 -10.57 24.53 -16.76
N ASP A 363 -10.30 24.83 -15.50
CA ASP A 363 -11.14 24.46 -14.37
C ASP A 363 -12.56 25.02 -14.53
N PRO A 364 -13.60 24.38 -13.97
CA PRO A 364 -14.97 24.89 -14.03
C PRO A 364 -15.14 26.31 -13.47
N GLN A 365 -14.29 26.71 -12.53
CA GLN A 365 -14.28 28.05 -11.92
C GLN A 365 -13.59 29.10 -12.82
N GLU A 366 -12.71 28.65 -13.72
CA GLU A 366 -12.06 29.45 -14.75
C GLU A 366 -12.67 29.21 -16.15
N ALA A 367 -13.89 28.64 -16.18
CA ALA A 367 -14.55 28.26 -17.41
C ALA A 367 -14.62 29.44 -18.38
N TRP A 368 -14.36 29.17 -19.66
CA TRP A 368 -14.35 30.20 -20.68
C TRP A 368 -15.77 30.53 -21.13
N TYR A 369 -16.11 31.82 -21.16
CA TYR A 369 -17.38 32.26 -21.72
C TYR A 369 -17.39 32.09 -23.25
N CYS A 370 -18.19 31.15 -23.73
CA CYS A 370 -18.29 30.86 -25.16
C CYS A 370 -19.29 31.82 -25.82
N PRO A 371 -18.88 32.70 -26.75
CA PRO A 371 -19.79 33.66 -27.40
C PRO A 371 -20.82 32.98 -28.32
N GLY A 372 -20.53 31.78 -28.82
CA GLY A 372 -21.48 30.99 -29.63
C GLY A 372 -22.57 30.33 -28.80
N CYS A 373 -22.22 29.79 -27.63
CA CYS A 373 -23.15 29.12 -26.72
C CYS A 373 -23.82 30.07 -25.72
N ARG A 374 -23.25 31.28 -25.55
CA ARG A 374 -23.66 32.32 -24.60
C ARG A 374 -23.66 31.87 -23.13
N GLU A 375 -22.76 30.95 -22.79
CA GLU A 375 -22.59 30.41 -21.44
C GLU A 375 -21.12 30.07 -21.17
N HIS A 376 -20.76 29.91 -19.89
CA HIS A 376 -19.43 29.45 -19.48
C HIS A 376 -19.28 27.96 -19.77
N ARG A 377 -18.24 27.59 -20.51
CA ARG A 377 -17.90 26.20 -20.85
C ARG A 377 -16.44 25.95 -20.56
N GLN A 378 -16.14 24.72 -20.16
CA GLN A 378 -14.75 24.27 -20.12
C GLN A 378 -14.17 24.30 -21.52
N ALA A 379 -12.94 24.81 -21.62
CA ALA A 379 -12.22 24.95 -22.87
C ALA A 379 -10.77 24.52 -22.65
N THR A 380 -10.15 24.01 -23.71
CA THR A 380 -8.71 23.79 -23.74
C THR A 380 -8.02 25.10 -24.03
N LYS A 381 -7.03 25.45 -23.20
CA LYS A 381 -6.20 26.62 -23.30
C LYS A 381 -4.77 26.16 -23.59
N GLU A 382 -4.15 26.78 -24.58
CA GLU A 382 -2.79 26.49 -24.98
C GLU A 382 -2.04 27.81 -25.13
N PHE A 383 -0.82 27.86 -24.64
CA PHE A 383 0.07 29.00 -24.85
C PHE A 383 1.10 28.65 -25.92
N SER A 384 1.31 29.57 -26.85
CA SER A 384 2.38 29.48 -27.83
C SER A 384 3.19 30.77 -27.90
N LEU A 385 4.49 30.62 -28.18
CA LEU A 385 5.41 31.72 -28.40
C LEU A 385 5.49 32.02 -29.90
N TRP A 386 4.70 32.98 -30.36
CA TRP A 386 4.64 33.32 -31.80
C TRP A 386 5.91 34.04 -32.30
N ARG A 387 6.43 34.99 -31.52
CA ARG A 387 7.67 35.74 -31.79
C ARG A 387 8.36 36.09 -30.47
N LEU A 388 9.68 35.98 -30.43
CA LEU A 388 10.49 36.32 -29.26
C LEU A 388 11.05 37.76 -29.36
N PRO A 389 11.11 38.51 -28.25
CA PRO A 389 11.78 39.80 -28.19
C PRO A 389 13.31 39.64 -28.29
N VAL A 390 14.01 40.73 -28.66
CA VAL A 390 15.49 40.76 -28.69
C VAL A 390 16.08 40.52 -27.30
N VAL A 391 15.37 40.96 -26.25
CA VAL A 391 15.70 40.67 -24.85
C VAL A 391 14.54 39.89 -24.24
N LEU A 392 14.75 38.60 -23.99
CA LEU A 392 13.75 37.70 -23.39
C LEU A 392 14.01 37.57 -21.88
N VAL A 393 13.02 37.96 -21.07
CA VAL A 393 13.05 37.79 -19.61
C VAL A 393 12.23 36.56 -19.25
N ILE A 394 12.85 35.59 -18.59
CA ILE A 394 12.20 34.36 -18.15
C ILE A 394 12.06 34.39 -16.63
N GLN A 395 10.81 34.45 -16.15
CA GLN A 395 10.50 34.31 -14.73
C GLN A 395 10.10 32.87 -14.42
N LEU A 396 10.88 32.18 -13.59
CA LEU A 396 10.47 30.88 -13.05
C LEU A 396 9.45 31.09 -11.93
N LYS A 397 8.25 30.51 -12.06
CA LYS A 397 7.16 30.60 -11.07
C LYS A 397 7.48 29.73 -9.85
N ARG A 398 8.38 30.21 -8.99
CA ARG A 398 8.90 29.48 -7.83
C ARG A 398 8.09 29.65 -6.55
N PHE A 399 7.05 30.47 -6.57
CA PHE A 399 6.23 30.76 -5.38
C PHE A 399 4.77 30.41 -5.67
N SER A 400 4.16 29.65 -4.77
CA SER A 400 2.74 29.33 -4.78
C SER A 400 2.06 29.89 -3.53
N PHE A 401 0.81 30.33 -3.68
CA PHE A 401 -0.05 30.71 -2.57
C PHE A 401 -1.03 29.58 -2.27
N THR A 402 -0.56 28.56 -1.57
CA THR A 402 -1.38 27.45 -1.10
C THR A 402 -1.73 27.70 0.37
N ARG A 403 -2.81 28.47 0.62
CA ARG A 403 -3.40 28.83 1.93
C ARG A 403 -2.56 29.71 2.88
N SER A 404 -3.29 30.49 3.67
CA SER A 404 -2.95 31.84 4.17
C SER A 404 -1.93 31.98 5.30
N ILE A 405 -1.00 31.03 5.52
CA ILE A 405 -0.03 31.13 6.64
C ILE A 405 1.43 30.86 6.25
N PHE A 406 1.72 30.11 5.17
CA PHE A 406 3.11 29.90 4.70
C PHE A 406 3.23 30.04 3.18
N ARG A 407 4.22 30.82 2.71
CA ARG A 407 4.62 30.87 1.29
C ARG A 407 5.57 29.72 1.02
N ASP A 408 5.18 28.79 0.17
CA ASP A 408 6.06 27.71 -0.28
C ASP A 408 6.94 28.18 -1.45
N LYS A 409 8.25 27.97 -1.33
CA LYS A 409 9.26 28.24 -2.36
C LYS A 409 9.73 26.93 -3.01
N ILE A 410 9.80 26.91 -4.34
CA ILE A 410 10.34 25.80 -5.12
C ILE A 410 11.86 26.00 -5.27
N ASP A 411 12.64 25.23 -4.50
CA ASP A 411 14.10 25.27 -4.49
C ASP A 411 14.77 24.28 -5.47
N LYS A 412 14.01 23.65 -6.38
CA LYS A 412 14.57 22.76 -7.40
C LYS A 412 15.51 23.52 -8.35
N MET A 413 16.69 22.96 -8.58
CA MET A 413 17.63 23.47 -9.58
C MET A 413 17.03 23.31 -10.98
N VAL A 414 17.19 24.35 -11.80
CA VAL A 414 16.81 24.34 -13.21
C VAL A 414 18.07 24.63 -13.99
N ASP A 415 18.50 23.71 -14.83
CA ASP A 415 19.63 23.85 -15.73
C ASP A 415 19.24 24.68 -16.95
N PHE A 416 20.07 25.64 -17.34
CA PHE A 416 19.81 26.54 -18.45
C PHE A 416 21.11 26.93 -19.14
N PRO A 417 21.09 27.13 -20.48
CA PRO A 417 22.27 27.58 -21.20
C PRO A 417 22.64 29.02 -20.80
N VAL A 418 23.94 29.29 -20.68
CA VAL A 418 24.51 30.62 -20.38
C VAL A 418 24.88 31.35 -21.66
#